data_AF-A0A4C2EMJ7-F1
#
_entry.id   AF-A0A4C2EMJ7-F1
#
_cell.length_a   1.000
_cell.length_b   1.000
_cell.length_c   1.000
_cell.angle_alpha   90.00
_cell.angle_beta   90.00
_cell.angle_gamma   90.00
#
_symmetry.space_group_name_H-M   'P 1'
#
loop_
_entity.id
_entity.type
_entity.pdbx_description
1 polymer ?
#
loop_
_entity_poly.entity_id
_entity_poly.type
_entity_poly.pdbx_seq_one_letter_code
_entity_poly.pdbx_strand_id
1 'polypeptide(L)'
;MFEFGYESLEQSNGSSRAFAIAGPSCTGYLDRHLPDSCPATFSRVLALSPRMSDSDTDHRLDDIAVRDTRISDAIDEPMRAMVLDILSEEALTATEVHERLDDRGIDRTENTVRHHINELRDAGLVDVVRFEEGRGGTTKYYHANTIVLSYSLPDSADAAVEEMIDAAQPQITDALTTLTDEYDDAIEEIVEDMQPCEHCQTQKYETYVLLTVLRRAFVRAHRNS
;
A
#
# COMPACT_ATOMS: atom_id res chain seq x y z
N MET A 1 19.57 15.24 -36.86
CA MET A 1 19.10 14.44 -38.01
C MET A 1 19.98 13.20 -38.07
N PHE A 2 19.58 12.12 -37.41
CA PHE A 2 19.99 10.74 -37.70
C PHE A 2 18.95 9.81 -37.02
N GLU A 3 18.55 8.80 -37.77
CA GLU A 3 17.29 8.03 -37.69
C GLU A 3 17.30 6.93 -36.61
N PHE A 4 16.13 6.70 -36.00
CA PHE A 4 15.84 5.48 -35.22
C PHE A 4 15.35 4.39 -36.17
N GLY A 5 16.12 3.30 -36.28
CA GLY A 5 15.68 2.05 -36.90
C GLY A 5 14.88 1.21 -35.91
N TYR A 6 13.62 0.92 -36.27
CA TYR A 6 12.79 -0.10 -35.64
C TYR A 6 13.16 -1.46 -36.24
N GLU A 7 13.56 -2.43 -35.41
CA GLU A 7 13.73 -3.82 -35.84
C GLU A 7 12.82 -4.75 -35.02
N SER A 8 12.02 -5.52 -35.76
CA SER A 8 10.98 -6.44 -35.32
C SER A 8 11.51 -7.57 -34.44
N LEU A 9 10.78 -7.92 -33.39
CA LEU A 9 10.96 -9.19 -32.67
C LEU A 9 9.99 -10.25 -33.20
N GLU A 10 10.56 -11.22 -33.90
CA GLU A 10 9.93 -12.49 -34.26
C GLU A 10 9.73 -13.39 -33.03
N GLN A 11 8.62 -14.12 -33.05
CA GLN A 11 8.27 -15.17 -32.10
C GLN A 11 9.16 -16.41 -32.28
N SER A 12 9.61 -17.01 -31.18
CA SER A 12 9.94 -18.44 -31.19
C SER A 12 9.57 -19.12 -29.88
N ASN A 13 8.79 -20.19 -30.01
CA ASN A 13 8.32 -21.11 -28.98
C ASN A 13 9.45 -21.73 -28.15
N GLY A 14 9.24 -21.85 -26.84
CA GLY A 14 10.12 -22.59 -25.93
C GLY A 14 9.41 -23.05 -24.67
N SER A 15 8.90 -24.27 -24.72
CA SER A 15 8.30 -25.04 -23.62
C SER A 15 9.19 -25.10 -22.37
N SER A 16 8.63 -24.83 -21.17
CA SER A 16 9.09 -25.44 -19.91
C SER A 16 8.01 -25.43 -18.82
N ARG A 17 7.36 -26.59 -18.72
CA ARG A 17 6.94 -27.32 -17.50
C ARG A 17 6.49 -26.50 -16.28
N ALA A 18 5.17 -26.42 -16.10
CA ALA A 18 4.54 -26.21 -14.80
C ALA A 18 4.86 -27.38 -13.86
N PHE A 19 5.49 -27.08 -12.71
CA PHE A 19 5.61 -27.99 -11.59
C PHE A 19 4.35 -27.83 -10.72
N ALA A 20 3.42 -28.77 -10.84
CA ALA A 20 2.28 -28.86 -9.95
C ALA A 20 2.74 -29.49 -8.63
N ILE A 21 2.71 -28.71 -7.54
CA ILE A 21 2.81 -29.26 -6.19
C ILE A 21 1.44 -29.84 -5.86
N ALA A 22 1.32 -31.16 -5.95
CA ALA A 22 0.17 -31.90 -5.46
C ALA A 22 0.17 -31.85 -3.92
N GLY A 23 -0.64 -30.95 -3.35
CA GLY A 23 -1.02 -31.04 -1.94
C GLY A 23 -1.92 -32.27 -1.71
N PRO A 24 -1.80 -32.96 -0.56
CA PRO A 24 -2.68 -34.07 -0.26
C PRO A 24 -4.12 -33.58 -0.11
N SER A 25 -5.01 -34.19 -0.89
CA SER A 25 -6.46 -33.99 -0.87
C SER A 25 -7.06 -34.43 0.46
N CYS A 26 -7.51 -33.49 1.28
CA CYS A 26 -8.42 -33.78 2.38
C CYS A 26 -9.84 -33.88 1.82
N THR A 27 -10.31 -35.10 1.57
CA THR A 27 -11.73 -35.35 1.29
C THR A 27 -12.21 -36.50 2.17
N GLY A 28 -13.10 -36.14 3.10
CA GLY A 28 -14.08 -37.06 3.69
C GLY A 28 -13.68 -37.71 5.01
N TYR A 29 -14.22 -37.22 6.12
CA TYR A 29 -15.04 -38.04 7.02
C TYR A 29 -15.80 -37.14 8.01
N LEU A 30 -17.13 -37.24 8.02
CA LEU A 30 -17.99 -36.79 9.11
C LEU A 30 -17.76 -37.69 10.32
N ASP A 31 -17.95 -37.13 11.52
CA ASP A 31 -18.25 -37.81 12.79
C ASP A 31 -17.10 -37.94 13.82
N ARG A 32 -17.17 -37.05 14.82
CA ARG A 32 -17.17 -37.32 16.26
C ARG A 32 -16.20 -38.40 16.77
N HIS A 33 -15.06 -37.96 17.31
CA HIS A 33 -14.46 -38.32 18.61
C HIS A 33 -12.95 -38.07 18.59
N LEU A 34 -12.45 -37.25 19.53
CA LEU A 34 -11.05 -37.27 19.95
C LEU A 34 -10.73 -38.67 20.49
N PRO A 35 -9.54 -39.20 20.21
CA PRO A 35 -8.82 -39.93 21.23
C PRO A 35 -7.44 -39.34 21.48
N ASP A 36 -7.21 -39.07 22.76
CA ASP A 36 -5.91 -38.99 23.41
C ASP A 36 -5.02 -40.18 23.02
N SER A 37 -3.70 -39.96 23.10
CA SER A 37 -2.59 -40.91 22.93
C SER A 37 -2.02 -41.05 21.50
N CYS A 38 -1.08 -40.15 21.19
CA CYS A 38 -0.03 -40.42 20.20
C CYS A 38 1.15 -41.06 20.96
N PRO A 39 1.48 -42.36 20.75
CA PRO A 39 2.59 -42.98 21.43
C PRO A 39 3.92 -42.52 20.83
N ALA A 40 4.78 -41.98 21.70
CA ALA A 40 6.19 -41.78 21.46
C ALA A 40 6.85 -43.15 21.23
N THR A 41 7.37 -43.41 20.02
CA THR A 41 8.60 -44.19 19.79
C THR A 41 8.95 -44.08 18.31
N PHE A 42 9.90 -43.21 17.96
CA PHE A 42 10.94 -43.56 16.98
C PHE A 42 12.07 -42.54 17.15
N SER A 43 13.01 -42.90 18.02
CA SER A 43 14.29 -42.22 18.16
C SER A 43 15.37 -43.10 17.55
N ARG A 44 16.40 -42.43 16.99
CA ARG A 44 17.70 -42.90 16.47
C ARG A 44 17.76 -43.16 14.95
N VAL A 45 18.73 -42.66 14.18
CA VAL A 45 20.00 -41.93 14.40
C VAL A 45 20.36 -41.24 13.08
N LEU A 46 20.82 -39.99 13.12
CA LEU A 46 21.96 -39.51 12.34
C LEU A 46 22.39 -38.15 12.91
N ALA A 47 23.38 -38.21 13.80
CA ALA A 47 24.19 -37.06 14.18
C ALA A 47 25.26 -36.84 13.10
N LEU A 48 25.71 -35.58 13.01
CA LEU A 48 26.76 -35.00 12.15
C LEU A 48 26.25 -34.32 10.88
N SER A 49 25.71 -33.12 11.07
CA SER A 49 25.89 -32.02 10.12
C SER A 49 26.45 -30.80 10.86
N PRO A 50 27.23 -29.96 10.18
CA PRO A 50 28.13 -28.99 10.79
C PRO A 50 27.35 -27.88 11.49
N ARG A 51 28.03 -27.18 12.39
CA ARG A 51 27.64 -25.85 12.90
C ARG A 51 26.83 -25.12 11.84
N MET A 52 25.55 -24.89 12.11
CA MET A 52 24.87 -23.75 11.52
C MET A 52 25.80 -22.58 11.84
N SER A 53 26.43 -22.03 10.80
CA SER A 53 27.00 -20.71 10.92
C SER A 53 25.83 -19.87 11.37
N ASP A 54 25.94 -19.36 12.58
CA ASP A 54 25.21 -18.18 12.99
C ASP A 54 25.75 -17.07 12.07
N SER A 55 25.30 -17.07 10.81
CA SER A 55 25.26 -15.84 10.04
C SER A 55 24.09 -15.10 10.65
N ASP A 56 24.39 -14.51 11.80
CA ASP A 56 23.77 -13.32 12.32
C ASP A 56 24.03 -12.25 11.25
N THR A 57 23.33 -12.41 10.11
CA THR A 57 23.17 -11.36 9.14
C THR A 57 22.32 -10.39 9.92
N ASP A 58 22.98 -9.43 10.53
CA ASP A 58 22.39 -8.22 11.09
C ASP A 58 21.61 -7.58 9.94
N HIS A 59 20.37 -8.03 9.77
CA HIS A 59 19.45 -7.53 8.78
C HIS A 59 19.03 -6.15 9.27
N ARG A 60 19.89 -5.17 9.01
CA ARG A 60 19.57 -3.77 9.21
C ARG A 60 18.41 -3.47 8.29
N LEU A 61 17.34 -2.95 8.88
CA LEU A 61 16.13 -2.66 8.16
C LEU A 61 16.40 -1.41 7.30
N ASP A 62 16.47 -1.62 5.98
CA ASP A 62 16.81 -0.55 5.03
C ASP A 62 15.60 0.30 4.65
N ASP A 63 14.38 -0.27 4.68
CA ASP A 63 13.14 0.42 4.28
C ASP A 63 11.89 -0.11 5.00
N ILE A 64 10.86 0.73 5.10
CA ILE A 64 9.52 0.40 5.61
C ILE A 64 8.48 0.74 4.53
N ALA A 65 7.95 -0.28 3.88
CA ALA A 65 6.80 -0.14 3.00
C ALA A 65 5.50 0.05 3.82
N VAL A 66 4.96 1.27 3.83
CA VAL A 66 3.70 1.58 4.53
C VAL A 66 2.51 1.43 3.58
N ARG A 67 1.56 0.56 3.92
CA ARG A 67 0.24 0.49 3.27
C ARG A 67 -0.85 0.75 4.30
N ASP A 68 -1.66 1.77 4.04
CA ASP A 68 -2.92 1.96 4.75
C ASP A 68 -3.95 1.01 4.10
N THR A 69 -4.51 0.08 4.88
CA THR A 69 -5.45 -0.92 4.35
C THR A 69 -6.72 -0.27 3.82
N ARG A 70 -7.21 0.80 4.45
CA ARG A 70 -8.39 1.53 3.97
C ARG A 70 -8.13 2.20 2.64
N ILE A 71 -6.95 2.81 2.48
CA ILE A 71 -6.54 3.42 1.21
C ILE A 71 -6.35 2.34 0.15
N SER A 72 -5.71 1.22 0.50
CA SER A 72 -5.47 0.10 -0.41
C SER A 72 -6.79 -0.47 -0.94
N ASP A 73 -7.72 -0.80 -0.06
CA ASP A 73 -9.06 -1.28 -0.46
C ASP A 73 -9.78 -0.26 -1.36
N ALA A 74 -9.67 1.04 -1.02
CA ALA A 74 -10.27 2.12 -1.79
C ALA A 74 -9.60 2.39 -3.14
N ILE A 75 -8.40 1.89 -3.43
CA ILE A 75 -7.72 2.09 -4.73
C ILE A 75 -7.48 0.80 -5.52
N ASP A 76 -7.81 -0.37 -4.95
CA ASP A 76 -7.60 -1.68 -5.59
C ASP A 76 -8.42 -1.88 -6.88
N GLU A 77 -9.52 -1.15 -7.05
CA GLU A 77 -10.25 -1.11 -8.33
C GLU A 77 -9.51 -0.18 -9.32
N PRO A 78 -9.07 -0.67 -10.50
CA PRO A 78 -8.29 0.14 -11.45
C PRO A 78 -8.95 1.47 -11.83
N MET A 79 -10.28 1.52 -11.88
CA MET A 79 -11.01 2.74 -12.16
C MET A 79 -10.89 3.79 -11.05
N ARG A 80 -10.82 3.41 -9.78
CA ARG A 80 -10.67 4.37 -8.67
C ARG A 80 -9.30 5.05 -8.70
N ALA A 81 -8.25 4.32 -9.09
CA ALA A 81 -6.94 4.92 -9.35
C ALA A 81 -6.99 5.96 -10.50
N MET A 82 -7.66 5.64 -11.61
CA MET A 82 -7.83 6.59 -12.73
C MET A 82 -8.70 7.81 -12.36
N VAL A 83 -9.74 7.61 -11.55
CA VAL A 83 -10.57 8.72 -11.04
C VAL A 83 -9.74 9.64 -10.13
N LEU A 84 -8.88 9.09 -9.27
CA LEU A 84 -7.97 9.89 -8.44
C LEU A 84 -6.98 10.70 -9.28
N ASP A 85 -6.38 10.08 -10.31
CA ASP A 85 -5.50 10.75 -11.27
C ASP A 85 -6.20 11.95 -11.90
N ILE A 86 -7.38 11.74 -12.49
CA ILE A 86 -8.20 12.80 -13.10
C ILE A 86 -8.53 13.92 -12.10
N LEU A 87 -8.96 13.57 -10.89
CA LEU A 87 -9.37 14.52 -9.85
C LEU A 87 -8.18 15.20 -9.15
N SER A 88 -6.95 14.75 -9.38
CA SER A 88 -5.74 15.36 -8.83
C SER A 88 -5.29 16.60 -9.60
N GLU A 89 -5.70 16.70 -10.87
CA GLU A 89 -5.33 17.82 -11.76
C GLU A 89 -6.23 19.04 -11.55
N GLU A 90 -7.54 18.83 -11.41
CA GLU A 90 -8.52 19.90 -11.25
C GLU A 90 -9.83 19.44 -10.60
N ALA A 91 -10.65 20.40 -10.18
CA ALA A 91 -11.92 20.11 -9.53
C ALA A 91 -13.05 19.87 -10.55
N LEU A 92 -13.60 18.65 -10.58
CA LEU A 92 -14.54 18.21 -11.62
C LEU A 92 -15.84 17.65 -11.05
N THR A 93 -16.92 17.73 -11.83
CA THR A 93 -18.18 17.05 -11.56
C THR A 93 -18.09 15.55 -11.91
N ALA A 94 -19.01 14.74 -11.38
CA ALA A 94 -19.09 13.33 -11.74
C ALA A 94 -19.31 13.10 -13.25
N THR A 95 -20.00 14.02 -13.93
CA THR A 95 -20.22 13.98 -15.38
C THR A 95 -18.92 14.27 -16.14
N GLU A 96 -18.16 15.29 -15.73
CA GLU A 96 -16.87 15.62 -16.38
C GLU A 96 -15.79 14.55 -16.14
N VAL A 97 -15.82 13.87 -14.99
CA VAL A 97 -14.94 12.71 -14.74
C VAL A 97 -15.34 11.55 -15.65
N HIS A 98 -16.64 11.30 -15.81
CA HIS A 98 -17.15 10.27 -16.71
C HIS A 98 -16.72 10.52 -18.17
N GLU A 99 -16.84 11.75 -18.66
CA GLU A 99 -16.38 12.14 -20.00
C GLU A 99 -14.87 11.88 -20.19
N ARG A 100 -14.03 12.27 -19.21
CA ARG A 100 -12.58 11.99 -19.27
C ARG A 100 -12.23 10.50 -19.24
N LEU A 101 -13.03 9.68 -18.56
CA LEU A 101 -12.85 8.23 -18.56
C LEU A 101 -13.25 7.62 -19.91
N ASP A 102 -14.34 8.12 -20.51
CA ASP A 102 -14.80 7.70 -21.84
C ASP A 102 -13.76 8.03 -22.93
N ASP A 103 -13.15 9.22 -22.87
CA ASP A 103 -12.04 9.64 -23.75
C ASP A 103 -10.81 8.71 -23.63
N ARG A 104 -10.62 8.08 -22.46
CA ARG A 104 -9.57 7.08 -22.20
C ARG A 104 -10.00 5.64 -22.58
N GLY A 105 -11.18 5.46 -23.16
CA GLY A 105 -11.71 4.17 -23.61
C GLY A 105 -12.36 3.33 -22.51
N ILE A 106 -12.73 3.93 -21.38
CA ILE A 106 -13.37 3.24 -20.25
C ILE A 106 -14.89 3.41 -20.33
N ASP A 107 -15.56 2.43 -20.94
CA ASP A 107 -17.03 2.42 -21.07
C ASP A 107 -17.71 2.02 -19.74
N ARG A 108 -18.10 3.03 -18.95
CA ARG A 108 -18.84 2.87 -17.70
C ARG A 108 -19.90 3.94 -17.60
N THR A 109 -21.05 3.61 -16.99
CA THR A 109 -22.12 4.59 -16.82
C THR A 109 -21.74 5.70 -15.85
N GLU A 110 -22.27 6.91 -16.06
CA GLU A 110 -22.09 8.04 -15.12
C GLU A 110 -22.49 7.69 -13.68
N ASN A 111 -23.53 6.86 -13.49
CA ASN A 111 -23.94 6.39 -12.17
C ASN A 111 -22.86 5.54 -11.49
N THR A 112 -22.15 4.70 -12.26
CA THR A 112 -21.02 3.91 -11.77
C THR A 112 -19.87 4.83 -11.37
N VAL A 113 -19.52 5.82 -12.20
CA VAL A 113 -18.47 6.80 -11.87
C VAL A 113 -18.82 7.57 -10.60
N ARG A 114 -20.07 8.02 -10.46
CA ARG A 114 -20.56 8.68 -9.23
C ARG A 114 -20.44 7.79 -8.00
N HIS A 115 -20.72 6.50 -8.13
CA HIS A 115 -20.53 5.54 -7.05
C HIS A 115 -19.05 5.47 -6.62
N HIS A 116 -18.12 5.34 -7.57
CA HIS A 116 -16.68 5.29 -7.25
C HIS A 116 -16.14 6.58 -6.63
N ILE A 117 -16.60 7.75 -7.09
CA ILE A 117 -16.25 9.03 -6.45
C ILE A 117 -16.73 9.07 -4.99
N ASN A 118 -17.92 8.52 -4.69
CA ASN A 118 -18.41 8.46 -3.33
C ASN A 118 -17.60 7.50 -2.45
N GLU A 119 -17.24 6.31 -2.95
CA GLU A 119 -16.35 5.38 -2.24
C GLU A 119 -15.00 6.03 -1.91
N LEU A 120 -14.43 6.75 -2.87
CA LEU A 120 -13.19 7.52 -2.68
C LEU A 120 -13.34 8.64 -1.66
N ARG A 121 -14.47 9.34 -1.65
CA ARG A 121 -14.78 10.37 -0.65
C ARG A 121 -14.92 9.77 0.74
N ASP A 122 -15.63 8.66 0.86
CA ASP A 122 -15.87 8.01 2.15
C ASP A 122 -14.57 7.42 2.73
N ALA A 123 -13.60 7.08 1.86
CA ALA A 123 -12.22 6.76 2.23
C ALA A 123 -11.33 8.00 2.52
N GLY A 124 -11.85 9.23 2.37
CA GLY A 124 -11.11 10.47 2.60
C GLY A 124 -10.10 10.85 1.51
N LEU A 125 -10.17 10.22 0.33
CA LEU A 125 -9.24 10.46 -0.78
C LEU A 125 -9.70 11.59 -1.71
N VAL A 126 -10.99 11.93 -1.69
CA VAL A 126 -11.61 12.98 -2.50
C VAL A 126 -12.52 13.84 -1.61
N ASP A 127 -12.51 15.15 -1.81
CA ASP A 127 -13.44 16.08 -1.17
C ASP A 127 -14.34 16.78 -2.17
N VAL A 128 -15.49 17.27 -1.70
CA VAL A 128 -16.30 18.23 -2.44
C VAL A 128 -15.77 19.63 -2.12
N VAL A 129 -15.08 20.25 -3.08
CA VAL A 129 -14.40 21.53 -2.88
C VAL A 129 -15.25 22.74 -3.30
N ARG A 130 -16.30 22.50 -4.09
CA ARG A 130 -17.18 23.55 -4.59
C ARG A 130 -18.58 23.03 -4.89
N PHE A 131 -19.57 23.88 -4.66
CA PHE A 131 -20.98 23.63 -4.97
C PHE A 131 -21.51 24.74 -5.88
N GLU A 132 -22.35 24.37 -6.84
CA GLU A 132 -23.08 25.31 -7.68
C GLU A 132 -24.57 24.98 -7.66
N GLU A 133 -25.41 25.98 -7.42
CA GLU A 133 -26.86 25.84 -7.48
C GLU A 133 -27.36 26.16 -8.89
N GLY A 134 -28.06 25.20 -9.49
CA GLY A 134 -28.67 25.33 -10.80
C GLY A 134 -30.18 25.05 -10.76
N ARG A 135 -30.84 25.33 -11.89
CA ARG A 135 -32.29 25.03 -12.07
C ARG A 135 -32.64 23.54 -11.93
N GLY A 136 -31.64 22.65 -11.93
CA GLY A 136 -31.78 21.19 -11.79
C GLY A 136 -31.25 20.61 -10.48
N GLY A 137 -30.86 21.43 -9.50
CA GLY A 137 -30.32 20.98 -8.21
C GLY A 137 -28.91 21.50 -7.92
N THR A 138 -28.26 20.89 -6.93
CA THR A 138 -26.89 21.24 -6.51
C THR A 138 -25.86 20.38 -7.25
N THR A 139 -24.99 21.03 -8.01
CA THR A 139 -23.84 20.43 -8.67
C THR A 139 -22.64 20.41 -7.71
N LYS A 140 -21.99 19.26 -7.57
CA LYS A 140 -20.83 19.05 -6.71
C LYS A 140 -19.57 18.93 -7.56
N TYR A 141 -18.54 19.69 -7.21
CA TYR A 141 -17.20 19.57 -7.77
C TYR A 141 -16.30 18.87 -6.77
N TYR A 142 -15.67 17.82 -7.25
CA TYR A 142 -14.80 16.92 -6.49
C TYR A 142 -13.35 17.22 -6.81
N HIS A 143 -12.46 17.07 -5.83
CA HIS A 143 -11.01 17.18 -6.02
C HIS A 143 -10.32 16.12 -5.16
N ALA A 144 -9.25 15.52 -5.66
CA ALA A 144 -8.47 14.55 -4.89
C ALA A 144 -7.64 15.28 -3.83
N ASN A 145 -7.63 14.74 -2.62
CA ASN A 145 -6.78 15.23 -1.52
C ASN A 145 -5.48 14.45 -1.38
N THR A 146 -5.43 13.29 -2.05
CA THR A 146 -4.37 12.30 -1.95
C THR A 146 -3.91 11.95 -3.36
N ILE A 147 -2.59 11.94 -3.56
CA ILE A 147 -1.94 11.43 -4.77
C ILE A 147 -1.38 10.04 -4.47
N VAL A 148 -1.50 9.11 -5.42
CA VAL A 148 -0.87 7.79 -5.34
C VAL A 148 0.35 7.81 -6.25
N LEU A 149 1.54 7.61 -5.68
CA LEU A 149 2.81 7.59 -6.42
C LEU A 149 3.25 6.13 -6.61
N SER A 150 3.42 5.71 -7.86
CA SER A 150 3.87 4.36 -8.23
C SER A 150 5.07 4.45 -9.16
N TYR A 151 6.14 5.07 -8.67
CA TYR A 151 7.39 5.28 -9.40
C TYR A 151 8.55 4.61 -8.68
N SER A 152 9.58 4.25 -9.44
CA SER A 152 10.86 3.76 -8.92
C SER A 152 11.95 4.79 -9.25
N LEU A 153 12.86 5.01 -8.30
CA LEU A 153 14.07 5.77 -8.58
C LEU A 153 15.01 4.93 -9.45
N PRO A 154 15.78 5.56 -10.36
CA PRO A 154 16.80 4.84 -11.11
C PRO A 154 17.95 4.43 -10.18
N ASP A 155 18.52 3.24 -10.37
CA ASP A 155 19.65 2.72 -9.56
C ASP A 155 20.85 3.69 -9.47
N SER A 156 21.02 4.56 -10.48
CA SER A 156 22.05 5.60 -10.46
C SER A 156 21.85 6.69 -9.41
N ALA A 157 20.66 6.76 -8.79
CA ALA A 157 20.31 7.77 -7.80
C ALA A 157 20.72 7.39 -6.37
N ASP A 158 21.02 6.12 -6.09
CA ASP A 158 21.22 5.59 -4.73
C ASP A 158 22.19 6.44 -3.91
N ALA A 159 23.38 6.74 -4.44
CA ALA A 159 24.38 7.54 -3.71
C ALA A 159 23.90 8.96 -3.39
N ALA A 160 23.13 9.59 -4.29
CA ALA A 160 22.59 10.91 -4.04
C ALA A 160 21.43 10.87 -3.02
N VAL A 161 20.63 9.81 -3.05
CA VAL A 161 19.56 9.58 -2.08
C VAL A 161 20.12 9.36 -0.69
N GLU A 162 21.17 8.55 -0.54
CA GLU A 162 21.86 8.35 0.75
C GLU A 162 22.41 9.67 1.32
N GLU A 163 23.05 10.51 0.49
CA GLU A 163 23.52 11.83 0.93
C GLU A 163 22.37 12.73 1.42
N MET A 164 21.22 12.67 0.74
CA MET A 164 20.02 13.40 1.16
C MET A 164 19.43 12.85 2.46
N ILE A 165 19.44 11.53 2.66
CA ILE A 165 19.00 10.88 3.90
C ILE A 165 19.90 11.30 5.05
N ASP A 166 21.23 11.21 4.90
CA ASP A 166 22.20 11.61 5.93
C ASP A 166 22.01 13.07 6.37
N ALA A 167 21.67 13.95 5.43
CA ALA A 167 21.41 15.36 5.70
C ALA A 167 20.08 15.61 6.43
N ALA A 168 19.06 14.78 6.20
CA ALA A 168 17.70 14.92 6.74
C ALA A 168 17.44 14.08 8.00
N GLN A 169 18.22 13.03 8.24
CA GLN A 169 18.05 12.10 9.36
C GLN A 169 18.11 12.79 10.74
N PRO A 170 19.00 13.79 10.99
CA PRO A 170 19.03 14.45 12.30
C PRO A 170 17.72 15.17 12.64
N GLN A 171 17.10 15.85 11.67
CA GLN A 171 15.85 16.57 11.87
C GLN A 171 14.66 15.61 12.05
N ILE A 172 14.68 14.47 11.35
CA ILE A 172 13.71 13.40 11.57
C ILE A 172 13.89 12.78 12.96
N THR A 173 15.14 12.63 13.42
CA THR A 173 15.45 12.12 14.77
C THR A 173 14.90 13.07 15.83
N ASP A 174 15.15 14.37 15.71
CA ASP A 174 14.60 15.38 16.62
C ASP A 174 13.07 15.35 16.63
N ALA A 175 12.43 15.24 15.45
CA ALA A 175 10.98 15.14 15.34
C ALA A 175 10.42 13.86 16.00
N LEU A 176 11.09 12.72 15.83
CA LEU A 176 10.72 11.46 16.49
C LEU A 176 10.86 11.58 18.01
N THR A 177 11.95 12.14 18.51
CA THR A 177 12.15 12.38 19.94
C THR A 177 11.04 13.27 20.52
N THR A 178 10.65 14.36 19.83
CA THR A 178 9.49 15.15 20.26
C THR A 178 8.21 14.32 20.33
N LEU A 179 7.96 13.46 19.34
CA LEU A 179 6.75 12.61 19.33
C LEU A 179 6.76 11.59 20.48
N THR A 180 7.89 10.92 20.71
CA THR A 180 8.00 9.88 21.75
C THR A 180 8.16 10.43 23.16
N ASP A 181 8.68 11.65 23.34
CA ASP A 181 8.85 12.23 24.68
C ASP A 181 7.62 13.00 25.14
N GLU A 182 6.93 13.71 24.21
CA GLU A 182 5.81 14.58 24.56
C GLU A 182 4.44 13.94 24.32
N TYR A 183 4.33 12.95 23.42
CA TYR A 183 3.06 12.37 22.98
C TYR A 183 2.98 10.85 23.19
N ASP A 184 3.85 10.27 24.00
CA ASP A 184 3.91 8.82 24.28
C ASP A 184 2.55 8.26 24.68
N ASP A 185 1.91 8.84 25.71
CA ASP A 185 0.60 8.43 26.21
C ASP A 185 -0.48 8.40 25.10
N ALA A 186 -0.46 9.39 24.20
CA ALA A 186 -1.42 9.46 23.10
C ALA A 186 -1.14 8.42 22.00
N ILE A 187 0.14 8.11 21.78
CA ILE A 187 0.55 7.05 20.85
C ILE A 187 0.13 5.69 21.41
N GLU A 188 0.35 5.44 22.70
CA GLU A 188 -0.10 4.21 23.38
C GLU A 188 -1.62 4.04 23.28
N GLU A 189 -2.41 5.07 23.59
CA GLU A 189 -3.87 5.03 23.48
C GLU A 189 -4.33 4.66 22.05
N ILE A 190 -3.73 5.28 21.02
CA ILE A 190 -4.03 4.96 19.62
C ILE A 190 -3.68 3.50 19.31
N VAL A 191 -2.52 3.01 19.75
CA VAL A 191 -2.08 1.64 19.50
C VAL A 191 -3.02 0.63 20.16
N GLU A 192 -3.50 0.91 21.38
CA GLU A 192 -4.51 0.08 22.05
C GLU A 192 -5.84 0.06 21.27
N ASP A 193 -6.28 1.21 20.77
CA ASP A 193 -7.49 1.35 19.95
C ASP A 193 -7.39 0.67 18.58
N MET A 194 -6.18 0.48 18.06
CA MET A 194 -5.95 -0.32 16.86
C MET A 194 -6.21 -1.83 17.08
N GLN A 195 -6.59 -2.23 18.30
CA GLN A 195 -7.01 -3.59 18.68
C GLN A 195 -5.96 -4.64 18.29
N PRO A 196 -4.73 -4.57 18.82
CA PRO A 196 -3.73 -5.60 18.58
C PRO A 196 -4.31 -6.92 19.09
N CYS A 197 -4.59 -7.83 18.17
CA CYS A 197 -4.99 -9.19 18.54
C CYS A 197 -3.91 -9.83 19.43
N GLU A 198 -4.27 -10.84 20.22
CA GLU A 198 -3.31 -11.55 21.09
C GLU A 198 -2.08 -12.10 20.32
N HIS A 199 -2.23 -12.33 19.01
CA HIS A 199 -1.16 -12.76 18.09
C HIS A 199 -0.45 -11.62 17.35
N CYS A 200 -0.91 -10.38 17.52
CA CYS A 200 -0.46 -9.18 16.81
C CYS A 200 0.58 -8.36 17.60
N GLN A 201 0.99 -8.81 18.78
CA GLN A 201 1.96 -8.12 19.64
C GLN A 201 3.33 -7.90 18.97
N THR A 202 3.62 -8.62 17.88
CA THR A 202 4.83 -8.45 17.07
C THR A 202 4.69 -7.38 15.98
N GLN A 203 3.50 -6.82 15.76
CA GLN A 203 3.26 -5.79 14.74
C GLN A 203 3.79 -4.42 15.19
N LYS A 204 4.30 -3.65 14.23
CA LYS A 204 4.94 -2.34 14.45
C LYS A 204 3.91 -1.20 14.44
N TYR A 205 2.89 -1.27 15.30
CA TYR A 205 1.79 -0.29 15.35
C TYR A 205 2.28 1.11 15.69
N GLU A 206 3.14 1.24 16.69
CA GLU A 206 3.77 2.52 17.06
C GLU A 206 4.52 3.13 15.87
N THR A 207 5.35 2.34 15.18
CA THR A 207 6.06 2.76 13.96
C THR A 207 5.10 3.24 12.88
N TYR A 208 3.95 2.57 12.71
CA TYR A 208 2.91 2.99 11.77
C TYR A 208 2.29 4.35 12.14
N VAL A 209 2.04 4.59 13.44
CA VAL A 209 1.54 5.88 13.94
C VAL A 209 2.57 6.98 13.66
N LEU A 210 3.84 6.78 14.02
CA LEU A 210 4.92 7.73 13.80
C LEU A 210 5.08 8.08 12.32
N LEU A 211 5.16 7.08 11.44
CA LEU A 211 5.25 7.29 9.99
C LEU A 211 4.01 8.00 9.42
N THR A 212 2.82 7.75 9.99
CA THR A 212 1.60 8.45 9.59
C THR A 212 1.66 9.94 9.95
N VAL A 213 2.17 10.27 11.13
CA VAL A 213 2.37 11.66 11.56
C VAL A 213 3.39 12.35 10.65
N LEU A 214 4.57 11.75 10.47
CA LEU A 214 5.64 12.31 9.63
C LEU A 214 5.18 12.52 8.17
N ARG A 215 4.52 11.53 7.56
CA ARG A 215 3.98 11.65 6.19
C ARG A 215 2.97 12.79 6.06
N ARG A 216 2.05 12.93 7.03
CA ARG A 216 1.06 14.03 7.01
C ARG A 216 1.69 15.38 7.30
N ALA A 217 2.72 15.44 8.16
CA ALA A 217 3.49 16.65 8.41
C ALA A 217 4.25 17.11 7.15
N PHE A 218 4.88 16.18 6.42
CA PHE A 218 5.51 16.46 5.13
C PHE A 218 4.54 17.10 4.14
N VAL A 219 3.33 16.53 3.97
CA VAL A 219 2.31 17.11 3.06
C VAL A 219 1.94 18.54 3.47
N ARG A 220 1.80 18.82 4.77
CA ARG A 220 1.53 20.18 5.26
C ARG A 220 2.69 21.13 5.02
N ALA A 221 3.93 20.69 5.22
CA ALA A 221 5.11 21.51 4.97
C ALA A 221 5.24 21.83 3.46
N HIS A 222 5.07 20.84 2.60
CA HIS A 222 5.21 20.99 1.15
C HIS A 222 4.13 21.87 0.50
N ARG A 223 2.90 21.88 1.03
CA ARG A 223 1.85 22.79 0.55
C ARG A 223 2.12 24.27 0.85
N ASN A 224 2.96 24.56 1.84
CA ASN A 224 3.24 25.91 2.32
C ASN A 224 4.61 26.46 1.86
N SER A 225 5.41 25.66 1.15
CA SER A 225 6.68 26.04 0.54
C SER A 225 6.47 26.55 -0.88
#